data_AF-A0A241XE90-F1
#
_entry.id   AF-A0A241XE90-F1
#
_cell.length_a   1.000
_cell.length_b   1.000
_cell.length_c   1.000
_cell.angle_alpha   90.00
_cell.angle_beta   90.00
_cell.angle_gamma   90.00
#
_symmetry.space_group_name_H-M   'P 1'
#
loop_
_entity.id
_entity.type
_entity.pdbx_description
1 polymer ?
#
loop_
_entity_poly.entity_id
_entity_poly.type
_entity_poly.pdbx_seq_one_letter_code
_entity_poly.pdbx_strand_id
1 'polypeptide(L)'
;MKKFIATLAFCTAFATQAWAAGLIVVEDLGGASALPYYQGLDPQPSAAAPGPGDLGVRGSGAFPVHSARLSPGQVQGRAINAPGLQPLFLVGDDTLSRTWLKERGDELRGLQAVGLAVNVASEARLTEIRAWGKGLQILPAPADDLVDRLGLRHYPALITSTAIQQ
;
A
#
# COMPACT_ATOMS: atom_id res chain seq x y z
N MET A 1 37.45 -55.12 53.22
CA MET A 1 37.44 -56.15 52.15
C MET A 1 36.00 -56.43 51.74
N LYS A 2 35.66 -56.24 50.44
CA LYS A 2 34.51 -56.81 49.69
C LYS A 2 33.10 -56.54 50.27
N LYS A 3 32.10 -56.01 49.55
CA LYS A 3 31.67 -56.28 48.17
C LYS A 3 30.85 -55.12 47.57
N PHE A 4 30.92 -55.04 46.25
CA PHE A 4 30.14 -54.25 45.31
C PHE A 4 28.63 -54.53 45.38
N ILE A 5 27.80 -53.51 45.18
CA ILE A 5 26.63 -53.54 44.26
C ILE A 5 26.48 -52.14 43.64
N ALA A 6 26.39 -52.13 42.32
CA ALA A 6 26.16 -50.97 41.46
C ALA A 6 24.67 -50.85 41.15
N THR A 7 24.12 -49.63 41.12
CA THR A 7 22.89 -49.37 40.35
C THR A 7 22.78 -47.91 39.92
N LEU A 8 23.08 -47.70 38.63
CA LEU A 8 22.39 -46.82 37.67
C LEU A 8 21.94 -45.43 38.15
N ALA A 9 22.78 -44.41 37.91
CA ALA A 9 22.37 -43.01 37.96
C ALA A 9 21.54 -42.67 36.71
N PHE A 10 20.25 -42.46 36.92
CA PHE A 10 19.25 -42.16 35.90
C PHE A 10 19.43 -40.72 35.39
N CYS A 11 19.77 -40.57 34.11
CA CYS A 11 19.77 -39.29 33.39
C CYS A 11 18.35 -38.72 33.34
N THR A 12 18.12 -37.57 33.97
CA THR A 12 16.97 -36.71 33.64
C THR A 12 17.49 -35.34 33.23
N ALA A 13 17.57 -35.14 31.91
CA ALA A 13 17.70 -33.83 31.32
C ALA A 13 16.40 -33.04 31.61
N PHE A 14 16.49 -32.01 32.43
CA PHE A 14 15.42 -31.03 32.61
C PHE A 14 15.32 -30.19 31.33
N ALA A 15 14.42 -30.57 30.42
CA ALA A 15 13.99 -29.69 29.34
C ALA A 15 12.98 -28.68 29.91
N THR A 16 13.36 -27.41 29.95
CA THR A 16 12.46 -26.30 30.33
C THR A 16 11.43 -26.10 29.22
N GLN A 17 10.24 -26.68 29.38
CA GLN A 17 9.09 -26.38 28.52
C GLN A 17 8.50 -25.03 28.91
N ALA A 18 8.69 -24.03 28.04
CA ALA A 18 7.98 -22.77 28.10
C ALA A 18 6.51 -23.01 27.72
N TRP A 19 5.61 -22.93 28.70
CA TRP A 19 4.17 -23.00 28.44
C TRP A 19 3.74 -21.64 27.89
N ALA A 20 3.43 -21.59 26.59
CA ALA A 20 2.70 -20.49 26.01
C ALA A 20 1.31 -20.48 26.68
N ALA A 21 1.12 -19.58 27.64
CA ALA A 21 -0.17 -19.37 28.27
C ALA A 21 -1.17 -18.97 27.17
N GLY A 22 -2.13 -19.86 26.91
CA GLY A 22 -3.21 -19.64 25.98
C GLY A 22 -4.04 -18.44 26.41
N LEU A 23 -4.42 -17.62 25.43
CA LEU A 23 -5.30 -16.47 25.61
C LEU A 23 -6.62 -16.92 26.26
N ILE A 24 -7.03 -16.22 27.33
CA ILE A 24 -8.37 -16.37 27.92
C ILE A 24 -9.32 -15.49 27.13
N VAL A 25 -10.23 -16.12 26.39
CA VAL A 25 -11.34 -15.44 25.71
C VAL A 25 -12.38 -15.12 26.79
N VAL A 26 -12.58 -13.83 27.05
CA VAL A 26 -13.43 -13.33 28.15
C VAL A 26 -14.92 -13.45 27.82
N GLU A 27 -15.31 -13.39 26.53
CA GLU A 27 -16.68 -13.67 26.08
C GLU A 27 -16.67 -13.80 24.54
N ASP A 28 -17.17 -14.90 23.98
CA ASP A 28 -17.53 -15.00 22.56
C ASP A 28 -19.04 -14.91 22.46
N LEU A 29 -19.55 -13.72 22.12
CA LEU A 29 -20.98 -13.46 21.99
C LEU A 29 -21.61 -14.09 20.75
N GLY A 30 -20.86 -14.92 19.99
CA GLY A 30 -21.39 -15.86 19.01
C GLY A 30 -22.35 -15.21 18.00
N GLY A 31 -21.82 -14.73 16.88
CA GLY A 31 -22.65 -14.38 15.73
C GLY A 31 -23.13 -15.63 14.99
N ALA A 32 -24.38 -15.64 14.51
CA ALA A 32 -24.81 -16.65 13.55
C ALA A 32 -24.04 -16.45 12.24
N SER A 33 -23.47 -17.53 11.70
CA SER A 33 -22.74 -17.44 10.44
C SER A 33 -23.64 -16.90 9.34
N ALA A 34 -23.16 -15.87 8.63
CA ALA A 34 -23.86 -15.35 7.47
C ALA A 34 -23.62 -16.20 6.20
N LEU A 35 -22.79 -17.24 6.26
CA LEU A 35 -22.50 -18.18 5.16
C LEU A 35 -23.75 -18.65 4.39
N PRO A 36 -24.89 -19.00 5.03
CA PRO A 36 -26.08 -19.46 4.32
C PRO A 36 -26.63 -18.42 3.32
N TYR A 37 -26.42 -17.13 3.58
CA TYR A 37 -26.88 -16.05 2.70
C TYR A 37 -25.93 -15.83 1.50
N TYR A 38 -24.65 -16.22 1.62
CA TYR A 38 -23.66 -16.08 0.55
C TYR A 38 -23.47 -17.36 -0.27
N GLN A 39 -24.00 -18.49 0.18
CA GLN A 39 -23.76 -19.80 -0.42
C GLN A 39 -24.27 -19.91 -1.87
N GLY A 40 -25.30 -19.15 -2.23
CA GLY A 40 -25.81 -19.06 -3.60
C GLY A 40 -25.07 -18.05 -4.50
N LEU A 41 -24.11 -17.29 -3.95
CA LEU A 41 -23.35 -16.27 -4.69
C LEU A 41 -22.01 -16.79 -5.23
N ASP A 42 -21.76 -18.10 -5.10
CA ASP A 42 -20.48 -18.76 -5.44
C ASP A 42 -19.28 -17.91 -4.97
N PRO A 43 -19.16 -17.63 -3.66
CA PRO A 43 -18.17 -16.69 -3.16
C PRO A 43 -16.79 -17.29 -3.41
N GLN A 44 -16.13 -16.81 -4.46
CA GLN A 44 -14.75 -17.12 -4.74
C GLN A 44 -13.96 -16.74 -3.48
N PRO A 45 -13.20 -17.66 -2.86
CA PRO A 45 -12.45 -17.36 -1.65
C PRO A 45 -11.33 -16.37 -2.02
N SER A 46 -11.67 -15.08 -1.98
CA SER A 46 -10.72 -14.00 -2.18
C SER A 46 -9.87 -13.94 -0.92
N ALA A 47 -8.67 -14.51 -1.00
CA ALA A 47 -7.65 -14.29 0.01
C ALA A 47 -7.48 -12.78 0.21
N ALA A 48 -7.75 -12.35 1.43
CA ALA A 48 -7.76 -10.97 1.95
C ALA A 48 -8.92 -10.09 1.46
N ALA A 49 -9.85 -9.80 2.37
CA ALA A 49 -10.67 -8.60 2.29
C ALA A 49 -9.72 -7.38 2.33
N PRO A 50 -9.82 -6.42 1.38
CA PRO A 50 -9.05 -5.19 1.45
C PRO A 50 -9.47 -4.43 2.72
N GLY A 51 -8.50 -4.08 3.56
CA GLY A 51 -8.73 -3.23 4.72
C GLY A 51 -9.19 -1.83 4.28
N PRO A 52 -9.90 -1.08 5.16
CA PRO A 52 -10.27 0.30 4.87
C PRO A 52 -9.00 1.14 4.75
N GLY A 53 -8.59 1.43 3.51
CA GLY A 53 -7.32 2.10 3.17
C GLY A 53 -6.58 1.48 1.99
N ASP A 54 -6.98 0.29 1.52
CA ASP A 54 -6.44 -0.26 0.29
C ASP A 54 -7.09 0.43 -0.92
N LEU A 55 -6.34 1.31 -1.59
CA LEU A 55 -6.74 1.88 -2.89
C LEU A 55 -6.83 0.82 -4.01
N GLY A 56 -6.80 -0.48 -3.70
CA GLY A 56 -6.98 -1.56 -4.67
C GLY A 56 -5.84 -1.70 -5.67
N VAL A 57 -4.76 -0.93 -5.50
CA VAL A 57 -3.58 -0.97 -6.39
C VAL A 57 -2.68 -2.08 -5.90
N ARG A 58 -3.05 -3.34 -6.19
CA ARG A 58 -2.06 -4.43 -6.19
C ARG A 58 -1.01 -4.07 -7.23
N GLY A 59 0.20 -3.72 -6.76
CA GLY A 59 1.28 -3.05 -7.50
C GLY A 59 1.90 -3.76 -8.70
N SER A 60 1.17 -4.65 -9.37
CA SER A 60 1.46 -5.15 -10.71
C SER A 60 0.24 -4.93 -11.61
N GLY A 61 -0.10 -3.67 -11.88
CA GLY A 61 -1.03 -3.36 -12.96
C GLY A 61 -0.46 -3.87 -14.28
N ALA A 62 -1.30 -4.48 -15.12
CA ALA A 62 -0.90 -4.80 -16.48
C ALA A 62 -0.46 -3.50 -17.17
N PHE A 63 0.77 -3.47 -17.70
CA PHE A 63 1.23 -2.37 -18.52
C PHE A 63 0.61 -2.47 -19.93
N PRO A 64 0.39 -1.34 -20.62
CA PRO A 64 0.66 0.03 -20.19
C PRO A 64 -0.38 0.55 -19.18
N VAL A 65 0.06 1.39 -18.26
CA VAL A 65 -0.85 2.19 -17.43
C VAL A 65 -1.00 3.55 -18.07
N HIS A 66 -2.24 3.91 -18.40
CA HIS A 66 -2.55 5.18 -19.05
C HIS A 66 -3.87 5.73 -18.54
N SER A 67 -3.86 7.00 -18.14
CA SER A 67 -5.07 7.75 -17.77
C SER A 67 -5.52 8.59 -18.97
N ALA A 68 -6.64 8.22 -19.58
CA ALA A 68 -7.07 8.80 -20.86
C ALA A 68 -7.45 10.29 -20.77
N ARG A 69 -7.86 10.76 -19.58
CA ARG A 69 -8.33 12.13 -19.34
C ARG A 69 -7.29 13.04 -18.67
N LEU A 70 -6.07 12.54 -18.46
CA LEU A 70 -4.96 13.29 -17.89
C LEU A 70 -3.85 13.49 -18.93
N SER A 71 -3.23 14.67 -18.90
CA SER A 71 -2.13 15.02 -19.80
C SER A 71 -1.00 15.76 -19.06
N PRO A 72 0.26 15.65 -19.52
CA PRO A 72 1.32 16.50 -19.00
C PRO A 72 0.96 17.98 -19.23
N GLY A 73 1.07 18.82 -18.21
CA GLY A 73 0.74 20.23 -18.32
C GLY A 73 0.87 21.01 -17.03
N GLN A 74 0.54 22.30 -17.10
CA GLN A 74 0.51 23.17 -15.93
C GLN A 74 -0.74 22.92 -15.09
N VAL A 75 -0.58 22.78 -13.78
CA VAL A 75 -1.65 22.59 -12.81
C VAL A 75 -1.79 23.87 -12.00
N GLN A 76 -2.95 24.52 -12.14
CA GLN A 76 -3.25 25.72 -11.37
C GLN A 76 -3.49 25.34 -9.91
N GLY A 77 -2.66 25.89 -9.02
CA GLY A 77 -2.78 25.67 -7.59
C GLY A 77 -4.13 26.16 -7.06
N ARG A 78 -4.82 25.33 -6.26
CA ARG A 78 -6.08 25.69 -5.62
C ARG A 78 -6.24 25.02 -4.26
N ALA A 79 -6.97 25.67 -3.37
CA ALA A 79 -7.40 25.06 -2.13
C ALA A 79 -8.50 24.02 -2.41
N ILE A 80 -8.46 22.92 -1.66
CA ILE A 80 -9.51 21.90 -1.60
C ILE A 80 -9.80 21.57 -0.13
N ASN A 81 -10.88 20.85 0.13
CA ASN A 81 -11.20 20.35 1.46
C ASN A 81 -11.42 18.84 1.38
N ALA A 82 -10.36 18.08 1.63
CA ALA A 82 -10.34 16.63 1.60
C ALA A 82 -9.76 16.10 2.94
N PRO A 83 -10.50 16.24 4.06
CA PRO A 83 -10.01 15.81 5.37
C PRO A 83 -9.76 14.29 5.37
N GLY A 84 -8.65 13.87 5.97
CA GLY A 84 -8.24 12.47 6.00
C GLY A 84 -7.58 11.95 4.71
N LEU A 85 -7.43 12.78 3.68
CA LEU A 85 -6.68 12.40 2.49
C LEU A 85 -5.19 12.28 2.80
N GLN A 86 -4.63 11.09 2.54
CA GLN A 86 -3.18 10.90 2.54
C GLN A 86 -2.56 11.71 1.40
N PRO A 87 -1.49 12.50 1.65
CA PRO A 87 -0.81 13.22 0.59
C PRO A 87 -0.39 12.27 -0.54
N LEU A 88 -0.71 12.64 -1.77
CA LEU A 88 -0.38 11.85 -2.94
C LEU A 88 0.00 12.75 -4.11
N PHE A 89 0.82 12.24 -5.02
CA PHE A 89 1.25 12.98 -6.19
C PHE A 89 1.07 12.16 -7.46
N LEU A 90 0.85 12.86 -8.58
CA LEU A 90 0.74 12.26 -9.89
C LEU A 90 1.95 12.61 -10.72
N VAL A 91 2.51 11.60 -11.39
CA VAL A 91 3.62 11.74 -12.35
C VAL A 91 3.40 10.80 -13.53
N GLY A 92 3.99 11.13 -14.65
CA GLY A 92 4.06 10.26 -15.82
C GLY A 92 5.49 10.08 -16.31
N ASP A 93 5.62 9.29 -17.36
CA ASP A 93 6.88 9.03 -18.04
C ASP A 93 7.24 10.15 -19.04
N ASP A 94 7.39 11.37 -18.53
CA ASP A 94 7.72 12.55 -19.32
C ASP A 94 8.70 13.49 -18.62
N THR A 95 9.28 14.40 -19.41
CA THR A 95 10.30 15.34 -18.94
C THR A 95 9.78 16.29 -17.87
N LEU A 96 8.51 16.73 -17.97
CA LEU A 96 7.91 17.64 -16.99
C LEU A 96 7.82 16.97 -15.62
N SER A 97 7.31 15.74 -15.58
CA SER A 97 7.24 14.92 -14.36
C SER A 97 8.62 14.63 -13.79
N ARG A 98 9.62 14.34 -14.63
CA ARG A 98 11.01 14.12 -14.21
C ARG A 98 11.61 15.34 -13.53
N THR A 99 11.47 16.53 -14.12
CA THR A 99 12.00 17.77 -13.55
C THR A 99 11.31 18.08 -12.24
N TRP A 100 9.97 18.03 -12.24
CA TRP A 100 9.15 18.30 -11.07
C TRP A 100 9.49 17.40 -9.88
N LEU A 101 9.62 16.09 -10.12
CA LEU A 101 9.93 15.11 -9.06
C LEU A 101 11.33 15.31 -8.47
N LYS A 102 12.28 15.81 -9.26
CA LYS A 102 13.63 16.15 -8.79
C LYS A 102 13.63 17.42 -7.94
N GLU A 103 12.84 18.42 -8.32
CA GLU A 103 12.74 19.71 -7.60
C GLU A 103 11.98 19.55 -6.29
N ARG A 104 10.91 18.75 -6.27
CA ARG A 104 10.02 18.59 -5.11
C ARG A 104 10.25 17.34 -4.28
N GLY A 105 11.21 16.50 -4.64
CA GLY A 105 11.43 15.21 -3.98
C GLY A 105 11.65 15.30 -2.46
N ASP A 106 12.21 16.40 -1.95
CA ASP A 106 12.39 16.61 -0.51
C ASP A 106 11.06 16.92 0.20
N GLU A 107 10.24 17.77 -0.40
CA GLU A 107 8.89 18.11 0.08
C GLU A 107 8.00 16.86 0.12
N LEU A 108 7.97 16.10 -0.99
CA LEU A 108 7.15 14.89 -1.10
C LEU A 108 7.53 13.84 -0.05
N ARG A 109 8.83 13.71 0.27
CA ARG A 109 9.30 12.79 1.32
C ARG A 109 8.94 13.28 2.71
N GLY A 110 9.06 14.60 2.96
CA GLY A 110 8.64 15.20 4.23
C GLY A 110 7.14 15.01 4.50
N LEU A 111 6.33 15.03 3.45
CA LEU A 111 4.88 14.77 3.51
C LEU A 111 4.52 13.28 3.52
N GLN A 112 5.49 12.38 3.37
CA GLN A 112 5.29 10.94 3.16
C GLN A 112 4.29 10.66 2.03
N ALA A 113 4.36 11.46 0.97
CA ALA A 113 3.39 11.41 -0.12
C ALA A 113 3.57 10.14 -0.97
N VAL A 114 2.44 9.55 -1.38
CA VAL A 114 2.42 8.37 -2.26
C VAL A 114 2.32 8.81 -3.71
N GLY A 115 3.20 8.29 -4.56
CA GLY A 115 3.22 8.58 -5.99
C GLY A 115 2.36 7.64 -6.80
N LEU A 116 1.59 8.20 -7.73
CA LEU A 116 0.87 7.48 -8.77
C LEU A 116 1.53 7.77 -10.12
N ALA A 117 2.03 6.72 -10.76
CA ALA A 117 2.49 6.76 -12.15
C ALA A 117 1.30 6.54 -13.08
N VAL A 118 0.77 7.63 -13.63
CA VAL A 118 -0.52 7.66 -14.35
C VAL A 118 -0.40 7.47 -15.85
N ASN A 119 0.82 7.55 -16.37
CA ASN A 119 1.15 7.33 -17.76
C ASN A 119 2.54 6.67 -17.84
N VAL A 120 2.58 5.36 -18.00
CA VAL A 120 3.81 4.56 -18.05
C VAL A 120 3.63 3.33 -18.94
N ALA A 121 4.52 3.19 -19.92
CA ALA A 121 4.38 2.16 -20.95
C ALA A 121 4.81 0.76 -20.49
N SER A 122 5.74 0.65 -19.54
CA SER A 122 6.31 -0.63 -19.10
C SER A 122 6.92 -0.57 -17.71
N GLU A 123 7.21 -1.73 -17.14
CA GLU A 123 7.87 -1.85 -15.84
C GLU A 123 9.28 -1.23 -15.81
N ALA A 124 10.01 -1.31 -16.92
CA ALA A 124 11.33 -0.68 -17.04
C ALA A 124 11.21 0.85 -16.90
N ARG A 125 10.22 1.46 -17.55
CA ARG A 125 9.95 2.90 -17.44
C ARG A 125 9.49 3.29 -16.03
N LEU A 126 8.65 2.47 -15.39
CA LEU A 126 8.27 2.67 -13.99
C LEU A 126 9.49 2.66 -13.05
N THR A 127 10.44 1.77 -13.30
CA THR A 127 11.68 1.67 -12.53
C THR A 127 12.52 2.95 -12.67
N GLU A 128 12.58 3.53 -13.88
CA GLU A 128 13.22 4.83 -14.08
C GLU A 128 12.52 5.96 -13.31
N ILE A 129 11.19 6.02 -13.33
CA ILE A 129 10.41 7.01 -12.56
C ILE A 129 10.73 6.88 -11.06
N ARG A 130 10.75 5.64 -10.53
CA ARG A 130 11.11 5.36 -9.14
C ARG A 130 12.53 5.82 -8.80
N ALA A 131 13.48 5.67 -9.73
CA ALA A 131 14.84 6.15 -9.54
C ALA A 131 14.92 7.68 -9.41
N TRP A 132 14.05 8.43 -10.08
CA TRP A 132 13.98 9.89 -9.93
C TRP A 132 13.48 10.30 -8.54
N GLY A 133 12.56 9.52 -7.96
CA GLY A 133 11.93 9.78 -6.66
C GLY A 133 12.78 9.45 -5.43
N LYS A 134 13.99 8.89 -5.58
CA LYS A 134 14.97 8.65 -4.49
C LYS A 134 14.36 8.05 -3.21
N GLY A 135 13.56 7.00 -3.35
CA GLY A 135 12.93 6.30 -2.22
C GLY A 135 11.47 6.65 -1.94
N LEU A 136 10.87 7.57 -2.71
CA LEU A 136 9.42 7.74 -2.73
C LEU A 136 8.72 6.47 -3.22
N GLN A 137 7.60 6.12 -2.59
CA GLN A 137 6.75 5.03 -3.05
C GLN A 137 6.01 5.50 -4.31
N ILE A 138 6.23 4.85 -5.45
CA ILE A 138 5.54 5.16 -6.71
C ILE A 138 4.90 3.89 -7.26
N LEU A 139 3.58 3.92 -7.41
CA LEU A 139 2.75 2.81 -7.85
C LEU A 139 2.16 3.12 -9.25
N PRO A 140 2.13 2.15 -10.16
CA PRO A 140 1.46 2.32 -11.45
C PRO A 140 -0.05 2.19 -11.23
N ALA A 141 -0.80 3.25 -11.50
CA ALA A 141 -2.26 3.24 -11.40
C ALA A 141 -2.90 4.29 -12.32
N PRO A 142 -4.00 3.96 -13.03
CA PRO A 142 -4.80 4.97 -13.69
C PRO A 142 -5.44 5.89 -12.65
N ALA A 143 -5.58 7.17 -12.99
CA ALA A 143 -6.10 8.20 -12.09
C ALA A 143 -7.22 9.04 -12.73
N ASP A 144 -7.94 8.47 -13.70
CA ASP A 144 -9.06 9.14 -14.36
C ASP A 144 -10.16 9.58 -13.37
N ASP A 145 -10.34 8.88 -12.26
CA ASP A 145 -11.32 9.24 -11.22
C ASP A 145 -10.99 10.58 -10.53
N LEU A 146 -9.71 10.98 -10.50
CA LEU A 146 -9.29 12.27 -9.94
C LEU A 146 -9.72 13.44 -10.83
N VAL A 147 -9.98 13.19 -12.11
CA VAL A 147 -10.51 14.20 -13.03
C VAL A 147 -11.89 14.64 -12.57
N ASP A 148 -12.77 13.69 -12.26
CA ASP A 148 -14.15 14.00 -11.87
C ASP A 148 -14.24 14.46 -10.42
N ARG A 149 -13.50 13.82 -9.50
CA ARG A 149 -13.56 14.11 -8.07
C ARG A 149 -12.89 15.43 -7.68
N LEU A 150 -11.75 15.72 -8.32
CA LEU A 150 -10.92 16.85 -7.95
C LEU A 150 -10.87 17.91 -9.03
N GLY A 151 -11.34 17.66 -10.26
CA GLY A 151 -11.20 18.59 -11.39
C GLY A 151 -9.76 18.69 -11.89
N LEU A 152 -8.96 17.63 -11.72
CA LEU A 152 -7.56 17.61 -12.14
C LEU A 152 -7.48 17.17 -13.61
N ARG A 153 -6.90 17.98 -14.49
CA ARG A 153 -6.75 17.65 -15.93
C ARG A 153 -5.31 17.44 -16.36
N HIS A 154 -4.38 18.00 -15.58
CA HIS A 154 -2.97 17.98 -15.88
C HIS A 154 -2.18 17.36 -14.73
N TYR A 155 -1.01 16.85 -15.07
CA TYR A 155 0.01 16.39 -14.14
C TYR A 155 1.38 16.91 -14.64
N PRO A 156 2.43 16.95 -13.82
CA PRO A 156 2.52 16.48 -12.44
C PRO A 156 1.81 17.40 -11.42
N ALA A 157 1.36 16.82 -10.31
CA ALA A 157 0.71 17.55 -9.22
C ALA A 157 0.89 16.86 -7.87
N LEU A 158 0.99 17.63 -6.80
CA LEU A 158 0.81 17.21 -5.41
C LEU A 158 -0.61 17.54 -4.94
N ILE A 159 -1.23 16.57 -4.28
CA ILE A 159 -2.56 16.68 -3.70
C ILE A 159 -2.44 16.39 -2.20
N THR A 160 -2.86 17.35 -1.38
CA THR A 160 -2.93 17.24 0.08
C THR A 160 -4.39 17.35 0.54
N SER A 161 -4.62 17.24 1.84
CA SER A 161 -5.96 17.43 2.40
C SER A 161 -6.53 18.84 2.19
N THR A 162 -5.67 19.83 1.94
CA THR A 162 -6.04 21.25 1.87
C THR A 162 -5.76 21.91 0.53
N ALA A 163 -4.94 21.31 -0.34
CA ALA A 163 -4.54 21.95 -1.59
C ALA A 163 -4.19 20.96 -2.70
N ILE A 164 -4.34 21.42 -3.93
CA ILE A 164 -3.74 20.84 -5.14
C ILE A 164 -2.73 21.86 -5.64
N GLN A 165 -1.50 21.42 -5.88
CA GLN A 165 -0.38 22.28 -6.26
C GLN A 165 0.51 21.56 -7.27
N GLN A 166 1.16 22.32 -8.16
CA GLN A 166 2.26 21.80 -8.96
C GLN A 166 3.55 22.02 -8.20
#